data_AF-A0A6N6L5Z6-F1
#
_entry.id   AF-A0A6N6L5Z6-F1
#
_cell.length_a   1.000
_cell.length_b   1.000
_cell.length_c   1.000
_cell.angle_alpha   90.00
_cell.angle_beta   90.00
_cell.angle_gamma   90.00
#
_symmetry.space_group_name_H-M   'P 1'
#
loop_
_entity.id
_entity.type
_entity.pdbx_description
1 polymer ?
#
loop_
_entity_poly.entity_id
_entity_poly.type
_entity_poly.pdbx_seq_one_letter_code
_entity_poly.pdbx_strand_id
1 'polypeptide(L)' 'GDGIVEVILPSQDRTHLGAIQRVSGGAEVDWRLPLEGVLSSNLSVVQLTDSSLMLTAGLNDGRLRIWLP' A
#
# COMPACT_ATOMS: atom_id res chain seq x y z
N GLY A 1 -8.72 8.84 0.22
CA GLY A 1 -8.04 8.75 1.52
C GLY A 1 -9.00 9.23 2.57
N ASP A 2 -8.94 8.66 3.77
CA ASP A 2 -9.79 8.99 4.92
C ASP A 2 -9.31 10.23 5.71
N GLY A 3 -8.23 10.88 5.25
CA GLY A 3 -7.63 12.04 5.89
C GLY A 3 -6.59 11.70 6.95
N ILE A 4 -6.37 10.41 7.22
CA ILE A 4 -5.31 9.92 8.10
C ILE A 4 -4.03 9.77 7.28
N VAL A 5 -2.92 10.28 7.80
CA VAL A 5 -1.61 10.13 7.16
C VAL A 5 -1.01 8.79 7.56
N GLU A 6 -0.72 7.97 6.55
CA GLU A 6 -0.12 6.65 6.68
C GLU A 6 1.11 6.52 5.78
N VAL A 7 2.05 5.67 6.18
CA VAL A 7 3.16 5.23 5.33
C VAL A 7 2.90 3.80 4.88
N ILE A 8 2.80 3.57 3.57
CA ILE A 8 2.61 2.23 3.02
C ILE A 8 3.97 1.61 2.68
N LEU A 9 4.25 0.45 3.26
CA LEU A 9 5.51 -0.27 3.04
C LEU A 9 5.26 -1.73 2.69
N PRO A 10 6.09 -2.34 1.83
CA PRO A 10 6.09 -3.78 1.67
C PRO A 10 6.65 -4.48 2.92
N SER A 11 6.17 -5.69 3.19
CA SER A 11 6.83 -6.62 4.11
C SER A 11 8.22 -7.00 3.58
N GLN A 12 9.11 -7.50 4.46
CA GLN A 12 10.48 -7.87 4.08
C GLN A 12 10.55 -8.96 3.00
N ASP A 13 9.61 -9.91 3.04
CA ASP A 13 9.46 -10.96 2.03
C ASP A 13 8.77 -10.45 0.74
N ARG A 14 8.30 -9.19 0.74
CA ARG A 14 7.63 -8.52 -0.38
C ARG A 14 6.34 -9.19 -0.85
N THR A 15 5.64 -9.90 0.04
CA THR A 15 4.37 -10.58 -0.28
C THR A 15 3.13 -9.86 0.29
N HIS A 16 3.34 -8.86 1.14
CA HIS A 16 2.29 -8.05 1.75
C HIS A 16 2.64 -6.57 1.72
N LEU A 17 1.61 -5.73 1.83
CA LEU A 17 1.72 -4.32 2.16
C LEU A 17 1.20 -4.11 3.58
N GLY A 18 1.82 -3.19 4.32
CA GLY A 18 1.33 -2.70 5.60
C GLY A 18 1.21 -1.18 5.57
N ALA A 19 0.12 -0.66 6.12
CA ALA A 19 0.01 0.75 6.47
C ALA A 19 0.53 0.98 7.87
N ILE A 20 1.47 1.91 7.97
CA ILE A 20 2.05 2.34 9.22
C ILE A 20 1.46 3.70 9.58
N GLN A 21 0.74 3.75 10.69
CA GLN A 21 0.20 4.98 11.24
C GLN A 21 1.03 5.44 12.43
N ARG A 22 1.19 6.75 12.58
CA ARG A 22 1.74 7.35 13.81
C ARG A 22 0.68 7.36 14.90
N VAL A 23 1.05 6.85 16.07
CA VAL A 23 0.25 6.92 17.31
C VAL A 23 1.00 7.67 18.40
N SER A 24 0.34 7.97 19.52
CA SER A 24 0.93 8.73 20.63
C SER A 24 2.22 8.10 21.17
N GLY A 25 2.32 6.77 21.15
CA GLY A 25 3.47 6.01 21.64
C GLY A 25 4.51 5.64 20.57
N GLY A 26 4.33 6.04 19.31
CA GLY A 26 5.23 5.67 18.22
C GLY A 26 4.50 5.42 16.91
N ALA A 27 4.63 4.20 16.37
CA ALA A 27 3.99 3.80 15.13
C ALA A 27 3.47 2.37 15.24
N GLU A 28 2.35 2.10 14.57
CA GLU A 28 1.74 0.77 14.51
C GLU A 28 1.33 0.41 13.09
N VAL A 29 1.14 -0.88 12.84
CA VAL A 29 0.58 -1.37 11.57
C VAL A 29 -0.94 -1.36 11.71
N ASP A 30 -1.61 -0.40 11.08
CA ASP A 30 -3.07 -0.27 11.16
C ASP A 30 -3.77 -1.36 10.35
N TRP A 31 -3.33 -1.57 9.10
CA TRP A 31 -3.84 -2.64 8.24
C TRP A 31 -2.76 -3.31 7.40
N ARG A 32 -3.12 -4.49 6.86
CA ARG A 32 -2.28 -5.28 5.95
C ARG A 32 -3.08 -5.76 4.73
N LEU A 33 -2.43 -5.77 3.57
CA LEU A 33 -2.99 -6.28 2.31
C LEU A 33 -2.06 -7.33 1.69
N PRO A 34 -2.56 -8.51 1.30
CA PRO A 34 -1.77 -9.49 0.57
C PRO A 34 -1.57 -9.04 -0.90
N LEU A 35 -0.37 -9.28 -1.44
CA LEU A 35 -0.05 -9.02 -2.86
C LEU A 35 -0.36 -10.22 -3.77
N GLU A 36 -0.54 -11.41 -3.19
CA GLU A 36 -0.69 -12.72 -3.88
C GLU A 36 0.36 -12.92 -4.99
N GLY A 37 1.59 -12.54 -4.66
CA GLY A 37 2.77 -12.54 -5.51
C GLY A 37 3.90 -11.80 -4.78
N VAL A 38 5.05 -11.65 -5.45
CA VAL A 38 6.20 -10.93 -4.89
C VAL A 38 6.33 -9.58 -5.58
N LEU A 39 6.38 -8.49 -4.81
CA LEU A 39 6.58 -7.14 -5.32
C LEU A 39 7.90 -7.03 -6.10
N SER A 40 7.83 -6.52 -7.33
CA SER A 40 8.97 -6.32 -8.22
C SER A 40 9.21 -4.85 -8.59
N SER A 41 8.28 -3.96 -8.24
CA SER A 41 8.35 -2.51 -8.51
C SER A 41 8.33 -1.68 -7.22
N ASN A 42 8.55 -0.37 -7.37
CA ASN A 42 8.10 0.58 -6.35
C ASN A 42 6.56 0.63 -6.32
N LEU A 43 6.02 1.10 -5.20
CA LEU A 43 4.60 1.44 -5.07
C LEU A 43 4.32 2.78 -5.74
N SER A 44 3.10 2.97 -6.22
CA SER A 44 2.66 4.27 -6.74
C SER A 44 1.24 4.56 -6.28
N VAL A 45 0.99 5.83 -5.95
CA VAL A 45 -0.32 6.32 -5.54
C VAL A 45 -0.74 7.40 -6.53
N VAL A 46 -1.98 7.32 -7.00
CA VAL A 46 -2.58 8.32 -7.89
C VAL A 46 -3.85 8.83 -7.22
N GLN A 47 -4.00 10.15 -7.17
CA GLN A 47 -5.26 10.76 -6.77
C GLN A 47 -6.22 10.76 -7.95
N LEU A 48 -7.43 10.24 -7.75
CA LEU A 48 -8.49 10.20 -8.75
C LEU A 48 -9.28 11.51 -8.78
N THR A 49 -10.16 11.68 -9.77
CA THR A 49 -10.93 12.92 -9.97
C THR A 49 -11.87 13.27 -8.83
N ASP A 50 -12.32 12.27 -8.07
CA ASP A 50 -13.15 12.41 -6.87
C ASP A 50 -12.33 12.60 -5.58
N SER A 51 -11.03 12.91 -5.71
CA SER A 51 -10.06 13.04 -4.62
C SER A 51 -9.73 11.76 -3.85
N SER A 52 -10.29 10.62 -4.26
CA SER A 52 -9.92 9.33 -3.69
C SER A 52 -8.51 8.90 -4.16
N LEU A 53 -7.97 7.84 -3.58
CA LEU A 53 -6.61 7.36 -3.86
C LEU A 53 -6.68 5.97 -4.48
N MET A 54 -5.91 5.77 -5.54
CA MET A 54 -5.63 4.45 -6.13
C MET A 54 -4.18 4.07 -5.85
N LEU A 55 -3.98 2.86 -5.33
CA LEU A 55 -2.65 2.28 -5.07
C LEU A 55 -2.33 1.23 -6.12
N THR A 56 -1.09 1.22 -6.61
CA THR A 56 -0.63 0.22 -7.58
C THR A 56 0.69 -0.44 -7.19
N ALA A 57 0.83 -1.72 -7.56
CA ALA A 57 1.99 -2.54 -7.29
C ALA A 57 2.27 -3.52 -8.44
N GLY A 58 3.47 -3.48 -9.01
CA GLY A 58 3.95 -4.45 -9.99
C GLY A 58 4.49 -5.72 -9.32
N LEU A 59 4.04 -6.88 -9.80
CA LEU A 59 4.46 -8.19 -9.30
C LEU A 59 5.53 -8.81 -10.21
N ASN A 60 6.30 -9.75 -9.67
CA ASN A 60 7.39 -10.43 -10.38
C ASN A 60 6.91 -11.34 -11.53
N ASP A 61 5.63 -11.69 -11.56
CA ASP A 61 4.98 -12.47 -12.63
C ASP A 61 4.44 -11.58 -13.77
N GLY A 62 4.73 -10.28 -13.74
CA GLY A 62 4.31 -9.32 -14.75
C GLY A 62 2.90 -8.78 -14.54
N ARG A 63 2.18 -9.19 -13.49
CA ARG A 63 0.86 -8.62 -13.17
C ARG A 63 0.98 -7.28 -12.46
N LEU A 64 -0.01 -6.42 -12.70
CA LEU A 64 -0.24 -5.20 -11.95
C LEU A 64 -1.40 -5.43 -10.97
N ARG A 65 -1.16 -5.15 -9.69
CA ARG A 65 -2.20 -5.06 -8.66
C ARG A 65 -2.65 -3.62 -8.51
N ILE A 66 -3.97 -3.43 -8.42
CA ILE A 66 -4.61 -2.13 -8.28
C ILE A 66 -5.63 -2.25 -7.14
N TRP A 67 -5.55 -1.33 -6.19
CA TRP A 67 -6.59 -1.13 -5.18
C TRP A 67 -7.27 0.20 -5.45
N LEU A 68 -8.59 0.13 -5.56
CA LEU A 68 -9.49 1.28 -5.72
C LEU A 68 -10.13 1.60 -4.35
N PRO A 69 -10.69 2.81 -4.19
CA PRO A 69 -11.33 3.26 -2.95
C PRO A 69 -12.48 2.37 -2.47
#